data_AF-A0A166AUC8-F1
#
_entry.id   AF-A0A166AUC8-F1
#
_cell.length_a   1.000
_cell.length_b   1.000
_cell.length_c   1.000
_cell.angle_alpha   90.00
_cell.angle_beta   90.00
_cell.angle_gamma   90.00
#
_symmetry.space_group_name_H-M   'P 1'
#
loop_
_entity.id
_entity.type
_entity.pdbx_description
1 polymer ?
#
loop_
_entity_poly.entity_id
_entity_poly.type
_entity_poly.pdbx_seq_one_letter_code
_entity_poly.pdbx_strand_id
1 'polypeptide(L)'
;MLITFLLSIPTISILFICTRMYCKTDLSGPYAQVRSTNLSYLDWMGIDGLSLYFFLLTTIIMPISILSNSKSISTNLKLLFATLILLETLLLIVFLVLDMLLYYIFFESILPPLFILIGSFGSINRVRASFYLFLYTLLGSLYLLLSIVKTSSLTGVTDLDVLYKLNIQYSTQIFLFCGIFIAFAVKTPVMFLNNWMGAFSNTIQGIEGSIALGLGHGFVSSGLFICTGGVLYDRSSTRLITHYRGMAQVMPLFCIIFFILCLGNCGAPLSFNFVGEFLSLYGTFERLPLLGVLASTSIIFSAAYTINMYNRIAFAGSYSKFFKVNLSDLNKREFYILLTLVLFTLILGIYPAVVLDGLHYSVTTILYSYV
;
A
#
# COMPACT_ATOMS: atom_id res chain seq x y z
N MET A 1 24.35 -6.31 14.00
CA MET A 1 25.07 -5.08 13.68
C MET A 1 25.70 -5.17 12.30
N LEU A 2 26.64 -6.10 12.05
CA LEU A 2 27.26 -6.24 10.72
C LEU A 2 26.27 -6.64 9.61
N ILE A 3 25.42 -7.65 9.83
CA ILE A 3 24.43 -8.13 8.85
C ILE A 3 23.37 -7.05 8.55
N THR A 4 22.85 -6.39 9.60
CA THR A 4 21.88 -5.30 9.47
C THR A 4 22.49 -4.09 8.75
N PHE A 5 23.76 -3.80 9.00
CA PHE A 5 24.48 -2.74 8.30
C PHE A 5 24.69 -3.08 6.81
N LEU A 6 25.13 -4.30 6.51
CA LEU A 6 25.28 -4.78 5.13
C LEU A 6 23.96 -4.73 4.34
N LEU A 7 22.84 -5.09 4.96
CA LEU A 7 21.51 -5.01 4.35
C LEU A 7 21.00 -3.57 4.18
N SER A 8 21.50 -2.61 4.95
CA SER A 8 21.14 -1.19 4.79
C SER A 8 21.92 -0.46 3.68
N ILE A 9 23.05 -1.02 3.22
CA ILE A 9 23.81 -0.46 2.10
C ILE A 9 22.97 -0.41 0.81
N PRO A 10 22.29 -1.49 0.38
CA PRO A 10 21.48 -1.44 -0.84
C PRO A 10 20.32 -0.44 -0.72
N THR A 11 19.60 -0.34 0.41
CA THR A 11 18.53 0.66 0.57
C THR A 11 19.06 2.07 0.40
N ILE A 12 20.17 2.41 1.06
CA ILE A 12 20.79 3.73 0.98
C ILE A 12 21.29 4.02 -0.43
N SER A 13 21.88 3.04 -1.11
CA SER A 13 22.31 3.20 -2.50
C SER A 13 21.15 3.44 -3.45
N ILE A 14 20.03 2.73 -3.26
CA ILE A 14 18.82 2.89 -4.07
C ILE A 14 18.24 4.28 -3.82
N LEU A 15 18.16 4.72 -2.56
CA LEU A 15 17.72 6.07 -2.21
C LEU A 15 18.60 7.14 -2.86
N PHE A 16 19.92 6.96 -2.85
CA PHE A 16 20.86 7.89 -3.48
C PHE A 16 20.72 7.91 -5.01
N ILE A 17 20.54 6.76 -5.64
CA ILE A 17 20.27 6.67 -7.08
C ILE A 17 18.95 7.36 -7.39
N CYS A 18 17.89 7.09 -6.63
CA CYS A 18 16.56 7.65 -6.87
C CYS A 18 16.53 9.17 -6.69
N THR A 19 17.17 9.70 -5.65
CA THR A 19 17.29 11.15 -5.45
C THR A 19 18.07 11.82 -6.57
N ARG A 20 19.15 11.20 -7.05
CA ARG A 20 19.91 11.72 -8.20
C ARG A 20 19.12 11.68 -9.50
N MET A 21 18.29 10.66 -9.69
CA MET A 21 17.40 10.52 -10.83
C MET A 21 16.28 11.57 -10.77
N TYR A 22 15.69 11.78 -9.59
CA TYR A 22 14.68 12.81 -9.35
C TYR A 22 15.20 14.23 -9.58
N CYS A 23 16.42 14.55 -9.14
CA CYS A 23 17.01 15.87 -9.42
C CYS A 23 17.22 16.14 -10.93
N LYS A 24 17.11 15.11 -11.77
CA LYS A 24 17.17 15.22 -13.23
C LYS A 24 15.81 15.11 -13.91
N THR A 25 14.74 14.73 -13.20
CA THR A 25 13.39 14.63 -13.75
C THR A 25 12.74 16.00 -13.76
N ASP A 26 12.50 16.56 -14.93
CA ASP A 26 11.54 17.66 -15.08
C ASP A 26 10.13 17.05 -15.05
N LEU A 27 9.44 17.17 -13.90
CA LEU A 27 8.07 16.66 -13.69
C LEU A 27 7.05 17.23 -14.69
N SER A 28 7.36 18.34 -15.37
CA SER A 28 6.51 19.02 -16.36
C SER A 28 6.88 18.72 -17.81
N GLY A 29 7.95 17.95 -18.06
CA GLY A 29 8.49 17.72 -19.40
C GLY A 29 8.15 16.33 -19.99
N PRO A 30 8.32 16.13 -21.31
CA PRO A 30 8.08 14.84 -21.96
C PRO A 30 9.07 13.74 -21.55
N TYR A 31 10.12 14.09 -20.80
CA TYR A 31 11.10 13.19 -20.19
C TYR A 31 10.69 12.79 -18.76
N ALA A 32 9.41 12.49 -18.54
CA ALA A 32 8.90 12.09 -17.22
C ALA A 32 9.43 10.73 -16.73
N GLN A 33 10.05 9.96 -17.63
CA GLN A 33 10.78 8.75 -17.34
C GLN A 33 12.27 8.98 -17.56
N VAL A 34 13.03 9.02 -16.47
CA VAL A 34 14.49 9.08 -16.55
C VAL A 34 15.02 7.67 -16.34
N ARG A 35 15.77 7.16 -17.32
CA ARG A 35 16.58 5.93 -17.21
C ARG A 35 17.97 6.29 -16.71
N SER A 36 18.62 5.40 -15.96
CA SER A 36 19.97 5.67 -15.42
C SER A 36 21.03 5.60 -16.52
N THR A 37 21.16 6.64 -17.33
CA THR A 37 22.01 6.68 -18.54
C THR A 37 23.53 6.55 -18.30
N ASN A 38 23.99 6.55 -17.04
CA ASN A 38 25.42 6.63 -16.72
C ASN A 38 26.02 5.29 -16.23
N LEU A 39 25.22 4.25 -16.07
CA LEU A 39 25.66 2.92 -15.60
C LEU A 39 24.99 1.85 -16.48
N SER A 40 25.74 1.32 -17.45
CA SER A 40 25.29 0.30 -18.41
C SER A 40 24.72 -1.00 -17.82
N TYR A 41 24.82 -1.19 -16.49
CA TYR A 41 24.29 -2.34 -15.76
C TYR A 41 22.92 -2.08 -15.11
N LEU A 42 22.43 -0.83 -15.11
CA LEU A 42 21.20 -0.41 -14.43
C LEU A 42 20.12 0.10 -15.39
N ASP A 43 20.23 -0.18 -16.69
CA ASP A 43 19.29 0.31 -17.71
C ASP A 43 17.83 -0.15 -17.49
N TRP A 44 17.64 -1.17 -16.66
CA TRP A 44 16.34 -1.70 -16.20
C TRP A 44 15.70 -0.88 -15.08
N MET A 45 16.39 0.11 -14.49
CA MET A 45 15.86 1.00 -13.46
C MET A 45 15.35 2.32 -14.06
N GLY A 46 14.11 2.67 -13.73
CA GLY A 46 13.47 3.92 -14.12
C GLY A 46 12.62 4.52 -13.01
N ILE A 47 12.43 5.84 -13.06
CA ILE A 47 11.52 6.56 -12.18
C ILE A 47 10.59 7.40 -13.02
N ASP A 48 9.30 7.15 -12.83
CA ASP A 48 8.16 7.90 -13.35
C ASP A 48 7.38 8.55 -12.20
N GLY A 49 6.49 9.50 -12.54
CA GLY A 49 5.59 10.15 -11.57
C GLY A 49 4.85 9.17 -10.65
N LEU A 50 4.33 8.06 -11.20
CA LEU A 50 3.64 7.03 -10.42
C LEU A 50 4.58 6.28 -9.46
N SER A 51 5.74 5.82 -9.96
CA SER A 51 6.70 5.06 -9.15
C SER A 51 7.23 5.86 -7.96
N LEU A 52 7.38 7.18 -8.13
CA LEU A 52 7.95 8.07 -7.13
C LEU A 52 7.07 8.13 -5.87
N TYR A 53 5.76 8.26 -6.01
CA TYR A 53 4.88 8.39 -4.84
C TYR A 53 4.81 7.09 -4.03
N PHE A 54 4.80 5.93 -4.69
CA PHE A 54 4.86 4.64 -3.99
C PHE A 54 6.23 4.40 -3.35
N PHE A 55 7.31 4.82 -4.00
CA PHE A 55 8.65 4.81 -3.41
C PHE A 55 8.70 5.69 -2.14
N LEU A 56 8.19 6.92 -2.18
CA LEU A 56 8.10 7.80 -1.01
C LEU A 56 7.23 7.21 0.10
N LEU A 57 6.09 6.61 -0.24
CA LEU A 57 5.23 5.94 0.73
C LEU A 57 5.99 4.82 1.48
N THR A 58 6.70 3.95 0.76
CA THR A 58 7.46 2.86 1.37
C THR A 58 8.58 3.36 2.28
N THR A 59 9.34 4.37 1.85
CA THR A 59 10.41 4.97 2.67
C THR A 59 9.90 5.68 3.92
N ILE A 60 8.65 6.15 3.95
CA ILE A 60 8.01 6.72 5.15
C ILE A 60 7.50 5.62 6.08
N ILE A 61 6.82 4.60 5.56
CA ILE A 61 6.16 3.56 6.37
C ILE A 61 7.19 2.62 7.02
N MET A 62 8.28 2.27 6.33
CA MET A 62 9.25 1.30 6.85
C MET A 62 9.91 1.74 8.17
N PRO A 63 10.44 2.97 8.32
CA PRO A 63 10.93 3.47 9.60
C PRO A 63 9.86 3.50 10.69
N ILE A 64 8.62 3.84 10.35
CA ILE A 64 7.49 3.84 11.28
C ILE A 64 7.23 2.42 11.81
N SER A 65 7.26 1.41 10.93
CA SER A 65 7.06 0.00 11.31
C SER A 65 8.15 -0.51 12.26
N ILE A 66 9.40 -0.11 12.04
CA ILE A 66 10.56 -0.43 12.87
C ILE A 66 10.43 0.24 14.25
N LEU A 67 10.09 1.53 14.27
CA LEU A 67 9.93 2.30 15.51
C LEU A 67 8.78 1.80 16.37
N SER A 68 7.66 1.40 15.77
CA SER A 68 6.50 0.86 16.47
C SER A 68 6.90 -0.37 17.31
N ASN A 69 7.68 -1.28 16.73
CA ASN A 69 8.01 -2.57 17.33
C ASN A 69 9.23 -2.58 18.27
N SER A 70 9.94 -1.45 18.41
CA SER A 70 11.22 -1.41 19.12
C SER A 70 11.18 -1.80 20.61
N LYS A 71 10.01 -1.72 21.26
CA LYS A 71 9.82 -2.12 22.67
C LYS A 71 8.98 -3.37 22.87
N SER A 72 8.17 -3.77 21.88
CA SER A 72 7.24 -4.88 22.02
C SER A 72 7.94 -6.23 21.85
N ILE A 73 8.94 -6.31 20.97
CA ILE A 73 9.65 -7.54 20.65
C ILE A 73 11.03 -7.52 21.29
N SER A 74 11.28 -8.41 22.24
CA SER A 74 12.59 -8.56 22.90
C SER A 74 13.43 -9.71 22.34
N THR A 75 12.81 -10.67 21.66
CA THR A 75 13.47 -11.87 21.15
C THR A 75 13.91 -11.69 19.70
N ASN A 76 15.12 -12.16 19.36
CA ASN A 76 15.65 -12.20 18.00
C ASN A 76 15.52 -10.88 17.19
N LEU A 77 15.75 -9.74 17.84
CA LEU A 77 15.73 -8.41 17.22
C LEU A 77 16.57 -8.30 15.94
N LYS A 78 17.71 -9.01 15.90
CA LYS A 78 18.58 -9.05 14.71
C LYS A 78 17.86 -9.60 13.48
N LEU A 79 17.07 -10.67 13.67
CA LEU A 79 16.31 -11.30 12.60
C LEU A 79 15.20 -10.35 12.13
N LEU A 80 14.47 -9.73 13.05
CA LEU A 80 13.39 -8.79 12.74
C LEU A 80 13.87 -7.60 11.90
N PHE A 81 14.95 -6.92 12.33
CA PHE A 81 15.46 -5.78 11.59
C PHE A 81 16.06 -6.19 10.24
N ALA A 82 16.76 -7.33 10.19
CA ALA A 82 17.28 -7.84 8.92
C ALA A 82 16.17 -8.16 7.93
N THR A 83 15.07 -8.80 8.37
CA THR A 83 13.95 -9.14 7.47
C THR A 83 13.13 -7.92 7.08
N LEU A 84 12.96 -6.91 7.94
CA LEU A 84 12.28 -5.66 7.59
C LEU A 84 13.09 -4.83 6.58
N ILE A 85 14.41 -4.69 6.77
CA ILE A 85 15.26 -3.95 5.83
C ILE A 85 15.33 -4.70 4.49
N LEU A 86 15.42 -6.04 4.51
CA LEU A 86 15.36 -6.84 3.29
C LEU A 86 14.02 -6.62 2.57
N LEU A 87 12.90 -6.66 3.29
CA LEU A 87 11.58 -6.36 2.73
C LEU A 87 11.52 -4.97 2.08
N GLU A 88 12.08 -3.95 2.74
CA GLU A 88 12.19 -2.59 2.21
C GLU A 88 12.99 -2.56 0.91
N THR A 89 14.19 -3.16 0.86
CA THR A 89 15.00 -3.17 -0.37
C THR A 89 14.24 -3.75 -1.56
N LEU A 90 13.54 -4.87 -1.35
CA LEU A 90 12.83 -5.57 -2.42
C LEU A 90 11.62 -4.76 -2.88
N LEU A 91 10.87 -4.14 -1.95
CA LEU A 91 9.76 -3.25 -2.29
C LEU A 91 10.23 -2.03 -3.08
N LEU A 92 11.33 -1.39 -2.68
CA LEU A 92 11.90 -0.24 -3.40
C LEU A 92 12.32 -0.64 -4.83
N ILE A 93 12.94 -1.81 -4.99
CA ILE A 93 13.32 -2.30 -6.32
C ILE A 93 12.08 -2.52 -7.18
N VAL A 94 11.02 -3.16 -6.67
CA VAL A 94 9.80 -3.42 -7.45
C VAL A 94 9.22 -2.16 -8.10
N PHE A 95 9.26 -1.01 -7.44
CA PHE A 95 8.76 0.25 -8.00
C PHE A 95 9.67 0.89 -9.05
N LEU A 96 10.94 0.47 -9.13
CA LEU A 96 11.93 1.04 -10.04
C LEU A 96 12.13 0.22 -11.31
N VAL A 97 11.63 -1.01 -11.35
CA VAL A 97 11.94 -1.96 -12.42
C VAL A 97 11.07 -1.70 -13.66
N LEU A 98 11.73 -1.59 -14.82
CA LEU A 98 11.09 -1.41 -16.14
C LEU A 98 10.96 -2.71 -16.97
N ASP A 99 11.62 -3.78 -16.54
CA ASP A 99 11.54 -5.09 -17.20
C ASP A 99 10.50 -5.97 -16.51
N MET A 100 9.52 -6.49 -17.26
CA MET A 100 8.42 -7.30 -16.73
C MET A 100 8.88 -8.60 -16.05
N LEU A 101 9.94 -9.26 -16.56
CA LEU A 101 10.44 -10.49 -15.96
C LEU A 101 11.15 -10.20 -14.63
N LEU A 102 11.98 -9.17 -14.63
CA LEU A 102 12.69 -8.74 -13.43
C LEU A 102 11.71 -8.21 -12.37
N TYR A 103 10.65 -7.52 -12.79
CA TYR A 103 9.54 -7.12 -11.93
C TYR A 103 8.93 -8.34 -11.24
N TYR A 104 8.61 -9.40 -11.98
CA TYR A 104 8.07 -10.64 -11.42
C TYR A 104 9.00 -11.28 -10.38
N ILE A 105 10.30 -11.37 -10.68
CA ILE A 105 11.28 -11.96 -9.76
C ILE A 105 11.31 -11.18 -8.43
N PHE A 106 11.39 -9.86 -8.48
CA PHE A 106 11.40 -9.04 -7.27
C PHE A 106 10.04 -9.06 -6.56
N PHE A 107 8.94 -9.05 -7.30
CA PHE A 107 7.59 -9.11 -6.78
C PHE A 107 7.30 -10.39 -5.98
N GLU A 108 7.83 -11.54 -6.43
CA GLU A 108 7.72 -12.81 -5.69
C GLU A 108 8.75 -12.94 -4.56
N SER A 109 9.92 -12.31 -4.71
CA SER A 109 10.95 -12.29 -3.67
C SER A 109 10.54 -11.56 -2.38
N ILE A 110 9.45 -10.80 -2.41
CA ILE A 110 8.82 -10.18 -1.23
C ILE A 110 8.18 -11.24 -0.31
N LEU A 111 7.76 -12.38 -0.85
CA LEU A 111 7.04 -13.41 -0.09
C LEU A 111 7.91 -14.12 0.97
N PRO A 112 9.17 -14.52 0.71
CA PRO A 112 10.00 -15.13 1.75
C PRO A 112 10.26 -14.24 2.98
N PRO A 113 10.62 -12.95 2.88
CA PRO A 113 10.71 -12.07 4.04
C PRO A 113 9.39 -11.96 4.83
N LEU A 114 8.25 -11.85 4.14
CA LEU A 114 6.93 -11.84 4.78
C LEU A 114 6.62 -13.17 5.48
N PHE A 115 6.94 -14.30 4.85
CA PHE A 115 6.79 -15.63 5.43
C PHE A 115 7.58 -15.75 6.73
N ILE A 116 8.84 -15.28 6.75
CA ILE A 116 9.69 -15.30 7.95
C ILE A 116 9.13 -14.36 9.02
N LEU A 117 8.73 -13.13 8.66
CA LEU A 117 8.18 -12.16 9.62
C LEU A 117 6.93 -12.70 10.32
N ILE A 118 5.97 -13.22 9.54
CA ILE A 118 4.74 -13.79 10.09
C ILE A 118 5.05 -15.05 10.88
N GLY A 119 5.82 -15.98 10.33
CA GLY A 119 6.11 -17.27 10.96
C GLY A 119 6.87 -17.16 12.29
N SER A 120 7.78 -16.18 12.41
CA SER A 120 8.62 -16.01 13.61
C SER A 120 8.06 -15.02 14.64
N PHE A 121 7.42 -13.93 14.21
CA PHE A 121 6.94 -12.85 15.09
C PHE A 121 5.42 -12.73 15.16
N GLY A 122 4.68 -13.53 14.39
CA GLY A 122 3.21 -13.54 14.44
C GLY A 122 2.64 -14.11 15.74
N SER A 123 1.32 -13.98 15.89
CA SER A 123 0.56 -14.46 17.06
C SER A 123 0.26 -15.98 17.04
N ILE A 124 -0.61 -16.45 17.94
CA ILE A 124 -0.91 -17.86 18.27
C ILE A 124 -0.96 -18.84 17.06
N ASN A 125 -1.53 -18.46 15.90
CA ASN A 125 -1.62 -19.29 14.69
C ASN A 125 -0.67 -18.88 13.55
N ARG A 126 0.52 -18.36 13.89
CA ARG A 126 1.47 -17.77 12.94
C ARG A 126 1.95 -18.67 11.82
N VAL A 127 2.24 -19.94 12.09
CA VAL A 127 2.77 -20.88 11.09
C VAL A 127 1.73 -21.14 10.00
N ARG A 128 0.48 -21.41 10.40
CA ARG A 128 -0.61 -21.62 9.45
C ARG A 128 -0.89 -20.35 8.63
N ALA A 129 -0.85 -19.18 9.27
CA ALA A 129 -1.03 -17.90 8.59
C ALA A 129 0.09 -17.60 7.58
N SER A 130 1.36 -17.89 7.91
CA SER A 130 2.48 -17.66 6.99
C SER A 130 2.40 -18.57 5.77
N PHE A 131 2.07 -19.85 5.95
CA PHE A 131 1.88 -20.78 4.83
C PHE A 131 0.69 -20.38 3.94
N TYR A 132 -0.44 -19.97 4.52
CA TYR A 132 -1.57 -19.53 3.70
C TYR A 132 -1.27 -18.28 2.89
N LEU A 133 -0.64 -17.27 3.50
CA LEU A 133 -0.24 -16.08 2.76
C LEU A 133 0.69 -16.46 1.61
N PHE A 134 1.75 -17.22 1.90
CA PHE A 134 2.74 -17.60 0.90
C PHE A 134 2.14 -18.42 -0.26
N LEU A 135 1.42 -19.50 0.05
CA LEU A 135 0.88 -20.40 -0.99
C LEU A 135 -0.22 -19.74 -1.80
N TYR A 136 -1.11 -18.96 -1.16
CA TYR A 136 -2.19 -18.31 -1.86
C TYR A 136 -1.68 -17.26 -2.85
N THR A 137 -0.71 -16.44 -2.44
CA THR A 137 -0.13 -15.42 -3.33
C THR A 137 0.74 -16.02 -4.42
N LEU A 138 1.49 -17.09 -4.11
CA LEU A 138 2.34 -17.78 -5.09
C LEU A 138 1.48 -18.43 -6.19
N LEU A 139 0.36 -19.06 -5.83
CA LEU A 139 -0.52 -19.67 -6.83
C LEU A 139 -1.12 -18.63 -7.78
N GLY A 140 -1.48 -17.44 -7.27
CA GLY A 140 -1.94 -16.33 -8.10
C GLY A 140 -0.87 -15.80 -9.04
N SER A 141 0.37 -15.65 -8.55
CA SER A 141 1.47 -15.08 -9.34
C SER A 141 1.96 -15.97 -10.48
N LEU A 142 1.74 -17.29 -10.42
CA LEU A 142 2.05 -18.19 -11.55
C LEU A 142 1.29 -17.79 -12.84
N TYR A 143 0.10 -17.20 -12.74
CA TYR A 143 -0.63 -16.69 -13.90
C TYR A 143 0.02 -15.45 -14.52
N LEU A 144 0.67 -14.62 -13.70
CA LEU A 144 1.49 -13.50 -14.19
C LEU A 144 2.70 -14.03 -14.95
N LEU A 145 3.38 -15.06 -14.42
CA LEU A 145 4.51 -15.69 -15.10
C LEU A 145 4.11 -16.26 -16.47
N LEU A 146 2.98 -16.95 -16.56
CA LEU A 146 2.46 -17.47 -17.83
C LEU A 146 2.22 -16.34 -18.85
N SER A 147 1.75 -15.18 -18.39
CA SER A 147 1.54 -14.00 -19.24
C SER A 147 2.87 -13.44 -19.75
N ILE A 148 3.87 -13.32 -18.88
CA ILE A 148 5.22 -12.82 -19.22
C ILE A 148 5.93 -13.76 -20.19
N VAL A 149 5.85 -15.07 -19.98
CA VAL A 149 6.42 -16.07 -20.89
C VAL A 149 5.73 -16.01 -22.26
N LYS A 150 4.41 -15.77 -22.28
CA LYS A 150 3.69 -15.62 -23.55
C LYS A 150 4.13 -14.36 -24.29
N THR A 151 4.27 -13.22 -23.62
CA THR A 151 4.77 -11.98 -24.26
C THR A 151 6.21 -12.12 -24.74
N SER A 152 7.08 -12.77 -23.95
CA SER A 152 8.48 -12.97 -24.34
C SER A 152 8.61 -13.93 -25.54
N SER A 153 7.73 -14.93 -25.65
CA SER A 153 7.72 -15.84 -26.81
C SER A 153 7.35 -15.15 -28.13
N LEU A 154 6.61 -14.04 -28.08
CA LEU A 154 6.17 -13.29 -29.26
C LEU A 154 7.21 -12.26 -29.72
N THR A 155 7.96 -11.69 -28.78
CA THR A 155 8.75 -10.47 -28.99
C THR A 155 10.25 -10.68 -28.78
N GLY A 156 10.63 -11.72 -28.04
CA GLY A 156 12.00 -11.98 -27.61
C GLY A 156 12.51 -11.03 -26.51
N VAL A 157 11.70 -10.06 -26.07
CA VAL A 157 12.09 -8.99 -25.14
C VAL A 157 11.05 -8.86 -24.03
N THR A 158 11.46 -8.40 -22.84
CA THR A 158 10.58 -8.24 -21.66
C THR A 158 10.47 -6.79 -21.16
N ASP A 159 11.11 -5.85 -21.84
CA ASP A 159 11.05 -4.41 -21.56
C ASP A 159 9.64 -3.83 -21.75
N LEU A 160 9.16 -3.06 -20.75
CA LEU A 160 7.84 -2.41 -20.78
C LEU A 160 7.66 -1.45 -21.97
N ASP A 161 8.67 -0.66 -22.32
CA ASP A 161 8.57 0.33 -23.41
C ASP A 161 8.39 -0.31 -24.79
N VAL A 162 8.95 -1.51 -24.97
CA VAL A 162 8.78 -2.30 -26.19
C VAL A 162 7.38 -2.90 -26.19
N LEU A 163 6.94 -3.48 -25.07
CA LEU A 163 5.61 -4.06 -24.90
C LEU A 163 4.49 -3.04 -25.12
N TYR A 164 4.67 -1.79 -24.69
CA TYR A 164 3.70 -0.71 -24.88
C TYR A 164 3.44 -0.39 -26.36
N LYS A 165 4.46 -0.53 -27.22
CA LYS A 165 4.37 -0.19 -28.65
C LYS A 165 3.85 -1.35 -29.52
N LEU A 166 3.65 -2.52 -28.94
CA LEU A 166 3.35 -3.73 -29.68
C LEU A 166 1.85 -3.95 -29.86
N ASN A 167 1.45 -4.15 -31.12
CA ASN A 167 0.10 -4.56 -31.46
C ASN A 167 -0.03 -6.08 -31.42
N ILE A 168 -0.58 -6.58 -30.31
CA ILE A 168 -0.83 -8.00 -30.06
C ILE A 168 -2.23 -8.39 -30.58
N GLN A 169 -2.41 -9.63 -31.08
CA GLN A 169 -3.71 -10.13 -31.50
C GLN A 169 -4.73 -10.13 -30.34
N TYR A 170 -5.99 -9.81 -30.62
CA TYR A 170 -7.03 -9.65 -29.59
C TYR A 170 -7.24 -10.89 -28.71
N SER A 171 -7.21 -12.10 -29.30
CA SER A 171 -7.32 -13.37 -28.54
C SER A 171 -6.19 -13.53 -27.52
N THR A 172 -4.98 -13.17 -27.90
CA THR A 172 -3.82 -13.18 -27.00
C THR A 172 -3.88 -12.05 -25.97
N GLN A 173 -4.42 -10.87 -26.31
CA GLN A 173 -4.62 -9.79 -25.33
C GLN A 173 -5.56 -10.22 -24.18
N ILE A 174 -6.66 -10.91 -24.50
CA ILE A 174 -7.59 -11.42 -23.47
C ILE A 174 -6.88 -12.41 -22.55
N PHE A 175 -6.10 -13.34 -23.12
CA PHE A 175 -5.34 -14.31 -22.31
C PHE A 175 -4.36 -13.62 -21.36
N LEU A 176 -3.59 -12.66 -21.87
CA LEU A 176 -2.63 -11.88 -21.07
C LEU A 176 -3.35 -11.06 -19.99
N PHE A 177 -4.45 -10.40 -20.34
CA PHE A 177 -5.25 -9.63 -19.40
C PHE A 177 -5.78 -10.51 -18.27
N CYS A 178 -6.37 -11.66 -18.57
CA CYS A 178 -6.87 -12.59 -17.56
C CYS A 178 -5.77 -13.08 -16.63
N GLY A 179 -4.59 -13.43 -17.15
CA GLY A 179 -3.47 -13.89 -16.33
C GLY A 179 -2.94 -12.82 -15.38
N ILE A 180 -2.77 -11.59 -15.89
CA ILE A 180 -2.36 -10.43 -15.08
C ILE A 180 -3.44 -10.07 -14.04
N PHE A 181 -4.71 -10.04 -14.46
CA PHE A 181 -5.83 -9.72 -13.59
C PHE A 181 -5.95 -10.70 -12.43
N ILE A 182 -5.88 -12.01 -12.68
CA ILE A 182 -5.94 -13.03 -11.61
C ILE A 182 -4.79 -12.84 -10.61
N ALA A 183 -3.58 -12.60 -11.08
CA ALA A 183 -2.43 -12.42 -10.22
C ALA A 183 -2.57 -11.23 -9.26
N PHE A 184 -3.07 -10.09 -9.76
CA PHE A 184 -3.30 -8.90 -8.93
C PHE A 184 -4.58 -8.99 -8.08
N ALA A 185 -5.63 -9.65 -8.57
CA ALA A 185 -6.88 -9.89 -7.82
C ALA A 185 -6.66 -10.76 -6.56
N VAL A 186 -5.70 -11.69 -6.62
CA VAL A 186 -5.27 -12.49 -5.46
C VAL A 186 -4.59 -11.63 -4.40
N LYS A 187 -3.81 -10.60 -4.81
CA LYS A 187 -3.05 -9.74 -3.88
C LYS A 187 -3.86 -8.56 -3.36
N THR A 188 -4.80 -8.05 -4.14
CA THR A 188 -5.68 -6.94 -3.75
C THR A 188 -7.13 -7.41 -3.78
N PRO A 189 -7.75 -7.68 -2.61
CA PRO A 189 -9.06 -8.31 -2.57
C PRO A 189 -10.11 -7.47 -3.29
N VAL A 190 -10.83 -8.11 -4.20
CA VAL A 190 -11.80 -7.45 -5.11
C VAL A 190 -13.13 -7.12 -4.40
N MET A 191 -13.28 -7.48 -3.12
CA MET A 191 -14.58 -7.62 -2.45
C MET A 191 -15.42 -6.33 -2.30
N PHE A 192 -14.91 -5.13 -2.62
CA PHE A 192 -15.73 -3.91 -2.62
C PHE A 192 -15.51 -2.98 -3.82
N LEU A 193 -14.84 -3.46 -4.87
CA LEU A 193 -14.67 -2.89 -6.23
C LEU A 193 -14.17 -1.43 -6.38
N ASN A 194 -14.39 -0.49 -5.45
CA ASN A 194 -14.14 0.94 -5.63
C ASN A 194 -12.73 1.26 -6.13
N ASN A 195 -11.70 0.67 -5.50
CA ASN A 195 -10.30 0.95 -5.87
C ASN A 195 -9.99 0.52 -7.32
N TRP A 196 -10.59 -0.59 -7.77
CA TRP A 196 -10.33 -1.15 -9.09
C TRP A 196 -11.14 -0.47 -10.19
N MET A 197 -12.36 -0.04 -9.86
CA MET A 197 -13.26 0.52 -10.85
C MET A 197 -12.75 1.86 -11.40
N GLY A 198 -12.16 2.71 -10.56
CA GLY A 198 -11.50 3.95 -11.01
C GLY A 198 -10.37 3.66 -12.00
N ALA A 199 -9.51 2.69 -11.69
CA ALA A 199 -8.37 2.31 -12.53
C ALA A 199 -8.80 1.77 -13.91
N PHE A 200 -9.95 1.11 -14.00
CA PHE A 200 -10.49 0.60 -15.26
C PHE A 200 -11.43 1.58 -16.00
N SER A 201 -11.66 2.78 -15.45
CA SER A 201 -12.60 3.76 -16.04
C SER A 201 -12.11 4.36 -17.36
N ASN A 202 -10.80 4.27 -17.67
CA ASN A 202 -10.15 4.95 -18.79
C ASN A 202 -10.42 6.47 -18.81
N THR A 203 -10.42 7.09 -17.64
CA THR A 203 -10.52 8.54 -17.44
C THR A 203 -9.34 9.01 -16.59
N ILE A 204 -8.86 10.23 -16.83
CA ILE A 204 -7.74 10.80 -16.04
C ILE A 204 -8.11 10.79 -14.56
N GLN A 205 -9.29 11.33 -14.24
CA GLN A 205 -9.78 11.46 -12.87
C GLN A 205 -9.93 10.10 -12.19
N GLY A 206 -10.47 9.09 -12.88
CA GLY A 206 -10.64 7.76 -12.30
C GLY A 206 -9.33 7.06 -11.97
N ILE A 207 -8.33 7.15 -12.87
CA ILE A 207 -7.02 6.53 -12.67
C ILE A 207 -6.23 7.27 -11.57
N GLU A 208 -6.21 8.60 -11.61
CA GLU A 208 -5.60 9.43 -10.55
C GLU A 208 -6.25 9.15 -9.19
N GLY A 209 -7.58 9.04 -9.14
CA GLY A 209 -8.33 8.71 -7.94
C GLY A 209 -7.95 7.35 -7.35
N SER A 210 -7.83 6.32 -8.18
CA SER A 210 -7.39 4.98 -7.74
C SER A 210 -5.96 4.97 -7.18
N ILE A 211 -5.04 5.72 -7.79
CA ILE A 211 -3.65 5.84 -7.30
C ILE A 211 -3.64 6.61 -5.97
N ALA A 212 -4.33 7.74 -5.90
CA ALA A 212 -4.47 8.55 -4.68
C ALA A 212 -5.09 7.74 -3.53
N LEU A 213 -6.10 6.92 -3.82
CA LEU A 213 -6.72 6.04 -2.85
C LEU A 213 -5.76 4.96 -2.35
N GLY A 214 -4.93 4.38 -3.22
CA GLY A 214 -3.87 3.45 -2.83
C GLY A 214 -2.85 4.07 -1.87
N LEU A 215 -2.43 5.31 -2.15
CA LEU A 215 -1.50 6.07 -1.30
C LEU A 215 -2.15 6.43 0.05
N GLY A 216 -3.37 6.98 0.04
CA GLY A 216 -4.12 7.34 1.24
C GLY A 216 -4.41 6.14 2.13
N HIS A 217 -4.84 5.03 1.55
CA HIS A 217 -5.06 3.78 2.26
C HIS A 217 -3.77 3.29 2.93
N GLY A 218 -2.61 3.47 2.30
CA GLY A 218 -1.30 3.16 2.89
C GLY A 218 -1.04 3.87 4.22
N PHE A 219 -1.42 5.14 4.34
CA PHE A 219 -1.27 5.91 5.59
C PHE A 219 -2.35 5.58 6.64
N VAL A 220 -3.62 5.51 6.24
CA VAL A 220 -4.73 5.28 7.19
C VAL A 220 -4.71 3.86 7.74
N SER A 221 -4.57 2.85 6.87
CA SER A 221 -4.61 1.44 7.28
C SER A 221 -3.44 1.08 8.20
N SER A 222 -2.24 1.56 7.91
CA SER A 222 -1.08 1.37 8.78
C SER A 222 -1.29 1.98 10.16
N GLY A 223 -1.90 3.17 10.23
CA GLY A 223 -2.31 3.79 11.50
C GLY A 223 -3.30 2.94 12.30
N LEU A 224 -4.34 2.42 11.64
CA LEU A 224 -5.34 1.54 12.27
C LEU A 224 -4.73 0.22 12.77
N PHE A 225 -3.78 -0.36 12.03
CA PHE A 225 -3.04 -1.55 12.46
C PHE A 225 -2.16 -1.27 13.69
N ILE A 226 -1.52 -0.10 13.76
CA ILE A 226 -0.75 0.31 14.95
C ILE A 226 -1.69 0.53 16.14
N CYS A 227 -2.84 1.17 15.96
CA CYS A 227 -3.83 1.36 17.01
C CYS A 227 -4.35 0.03 17.59
N THR A 228 -4.72 -0.91 16.73
CA THR A 228 -5.33 -2.19 17.15
C THR A 228 -4.29 -3.20 17.62
N GLY A 229 -3.23 -3.42 16.83
CA GLY A 229 -2.21 -4.43 17.10
C GLY A 229 -1.03 -3.96 17.96
N GLY A 230 -0.68 -2.66 17.91
CA GLY A 230 0.46 -2.12 18.65
C GLY A 230 0.08 -1.43 19.96
N VAL A 231 -1.09 -0.78 20.02
CA VAL A 231 -1.51 -0.04 21.23
C VAL A 231 -2.46 -0.87 22.08
N LEU A 232 -3.60 -1.28 21.51
CA LEU A 232 -4.63 -2.03 22.22
C LEU A 232 -4.14 -3.44 22.60
N TYR A 233 -3.61 -4.20 21.64
CA TYR A 233 -3.16 -5.58 21.90
C TYR A 233 -1.96 -5.64 22.86
N ASP A 234 -0.96 -4.76 22.75
CA ASP A 234 0.19 -4.76 23.67
C ASP A 234 -0.23 -4.50 25.13
N ARG A 235 -1.27 -3.69 25.34
CA ARG A 235 -1.80 -3.36 26.66
C ARG A 235 -2.73 -4.43 27.24
N SER A 236 -3.49 -5.10 26.39
CA SER A 236 -4.62 -5.94 26.79
C SER A 236 -4.44 -7.43 26.53
N SER A 237 -3.45 -7.81 25.72
CA SER A 237 -3.18 -9.16 25.21
C SER A 237 -4.38 -9.90 24.61
N THR A 238 -5.46 -9.18 24.30
CA THR A 238 -6.71 -9.72 23.75
C THR A 238 -7.02 -9.04 22.42
N ARG A 239 -7.84 -9.68 21.58
CA ARG A 239 -8.32 -9.10 20.30
C ARG A 239 -9.84 -9.06 20.19
N LEU A 240 -10.53 -9.50 21.24
CA LEU A 240 -11.98 -9.57 21.26
C LEU A 240 -12.54 -8.18 21.55
N ILE A 241 -13.25 -7.63 20.56
CA ILE A 241 -13.89 -6.30 20.65
C ILE A 241 -14.82 -6.21 21.86
N THR A 242 -15.42 -7.32 22.28
CA THR A 242 -16.33 -7.39 23.43
C THR A 242 -15.71 -6.91 24.74
N HIS A 243 -14.39 -7.04 24.89
CA HIS A 243 -13.65 -6.62 26.09
C HIS A 243 -13.29 -5.13 26.09
N TYR A 244 -13.18 -4.49 24.92
CA TYR A 244 -12.91 -3.07 24.81
C TYR A 244 -14.23 -2.29 24.93
N ARG A 245 -14.47 -1.71 26.11
CA ARG A 245 -15.64 -0.86 26.39
C ARG A 245 -15.24 0.33 27.24
N GLY A 246 -15.67 1.52 26.85
CA GLY A 246 -15.40 2.75 27.60
C GLY A 246 -13.94 3.21 27.52
N MET A 247 -13.21 2.88 26.43
CA MET A 247 -11.80 3.24 26.30
C MET A 247 -11.57 4.76 26.28
N ALA A 248 -12.56 5.57 25.92
CA ALA A 248 -12.47 7.03 25.92
C ALA A 248 -12.20 7.61 27.33
N GLN A 249 -12.62 6.91 28.40
CA GLN A 249 -12.39 7.34 29.77
C GLN A 249 -10.96 7.04 30.25
N VAL A 250 -10.31 6.03 29.67
CA VAL A 250 -9.00 5.52 30.12
C VAL A 250 -7.87 6.04 29.25
N MET A 251 -8.09 6.10 27.93
CA MET A 251 -7.10 6.51 26.93
C MET A 251 -7.71 7.57 26.00
N PRO A 252 -7.95 8.80 26.48
CA PRO A 252 -8.61 9.84 25.69
C PRO A 252 -7.79 10.27 24.45
N LEU A 253 -6.46 10.41 24.57
CA LEU A 253 -5.62 10.82 23.44
C LEU A 253 -5.61 9.75 22.34
N PHE A 254 -5.51 8.48 22.74
CA PHE A 254 -5.69 7.36 21.82
C PHE A 254 -7.04 7.43 21.09
N CYS A 255 -8.14 7.64 21.82
CA CYS A 255 -9.47 7.63 21.21
C CYS A 255 -9.69 8.78 20.21
N ILE A 256 -9.06 9.94 20.43
CA ILE A 256 -9.10 11.07 19.48
C ILE A 256 -8.36 10.72 18.19
N ILE A 257 -7.11 10.24 18.31
CA ILE A 257 -6.30 9.87 17.14
C ILE A 257 -6.93 8.69 16.38
N PHE A 258 -7.39 7.68 17.11
CA PHE A 258 -8.07 6.53 16.55
C PHE A 258 -9.35 6.95 15.81
N PHE A 259 -10.11 7.91 16.34
CA PHE A 259 -11.29 8.45 15.66
C PHE A 259 -10.94 9.12 14.33
N ILE A 260 -9.90 9.96 14.30
CA ILE A 260 -9.45 10.64 13.08
C ILE A 260 -9.05 9.60 12.01
N LEU A 261 -8.32 8.55 12.38
CA LEU A 261 -7.97 7.46 11.48
C LEU A 261 -9.20 6.65 11.04
N CYS A 262 -10.17 6.41 11.93
CA CYS A 262 -11.44 5.80 11.54
C CYS A 262 -12.20 6.67 10.53
N LEU A 263 -12.28 7.98 10.73
CA LEU A 263 -12.90 8.92 9.77
C LEU A 263 -12.18 8.89 8.42
N GLY A 264 -10.84 8.87 8.41
CA GLY A 264 -10.06 8.70 7.19
C GLY A 264 -10.40 7.39 6.47
N ASN A 265 -10.62 6.30 7.20
CA ASN A 265 -10.99 5.00 6.61
C ASN A 265 -12.43 4.95 6.08
N CYS A 266 -13.31 5.84 6.56
CA CYS A 266 -14.66 5.98 6.02
C CYS A 266 -14.71 6.82 4.73
N GLY A 267 -13.60 7.44 4.33
CA GLY A 267 -13.61 8.46 3.29
C GLY A 267 -14.27 9.77 3.75
N ALA A 268 -14.08 10.18 5.00
CA ALA A 268 -14.61 11.48 5.47
C ALA A 268 -13.95 12.66 4.71
N PRO A 269 -14.68 13.77 4.46
CA PRO A 269 -14.09 14.96 3.85
C PRO A 269 -12.88 15.45 4.65
N LEU A 270 -11.91 16.08 3.96
CA LEU A 270 -10.58 16.44 4.48
C LEU A 270 -9.57 15.28 4.61
N SER A 271 -9.97 14.04 4.34
CA SER A 271 -9.03 12.92 4.25
C SER A 271 -8.59 12.68 2.80
N PHE A 272 -7.35 12.23 2.61
CA PHE A 272 -6.86 11.89 1.27
C PHE A 272 -7.62 10.71 0.64
N ASN A 273 -8.14 9.79 1.47
CA ASN A 273 -9.01 8.70 1.00
C ASN A 273 -10.28 9.23 0.33
N PHE A 274 -10.90 10.28 0.87
CA PHE A 274 -12.07 10.90 0.25
C PHE A 274 -11.76 11.43 -1.15
N VAL A 275 -10.60 12.08 -1.35
CA VAL A 275 -10.18 12.58 -2.66
C VAL A 275 -10.06 11.43 -3.66
N GLY A 276 -9.39 10.34 -3.26
CA GLY A 276 -9.25 9.15 -4.10
C GLY A 276 -10.57 8.45 -4.42
N GLU A 277 -11.41 8.21 -3.40
CA GLU A 277 -12.75 7.61 -3.58
C GLU A 277 -13.67 8.47 -4.44
N PHE A 278 -13.66 9.79 -4.26
CA PHE A 278 -14.47 10.70 -5.05
C PHE A 278 -14.06 10.72 -6.52
N LEU A 279 -12.77 10.86 -6.81
CA LEU A 279 -12.23 10.88 -8.18
C LEU A 279 -12.41 9.53 -8.90
N SER A 280 -12.15 8.43 -8.20
CA SER A 280 -12.39 7.07 -8.73
C SER A 280 -13.86 6.86 -9.06
N LEU A 281 -14.78 7.25 -8.17
CA LEU A 281 -16.22 7.17 -8.45
C LEU A 281 -16.61 8.07 -9.62
N TYR A 282 -16.11 9.31 -9.69
CA TYR A 282 -16.41 10.21 -10.80
C TYR A 282 -16.07 9.56 -12.14
N GLY A 283 -14.85 9.02 -12.28
CA GLY A 283 -14.43 8.34 -13.52
C GLY A 283 -15.32 7.13 -13.86
N THR A 284 -15.77 6.38 -12.84
CA THR A 284 -16.68 5.25 -13.07
C THR A 284 -18.07 5.68 -13.50
N PHE A 285 -18.60 6.79 -12.96
CA PHE A 285 -19.88 7.34 -13.36
C PHE A 285 -19.84 7.85 -14.80
N GLU A 286 -18.73 8.46 -15.20
CA GLU A 286 -18.52 8.91 -16.58
C GLU A 286 -18.54 7.73 -17.57
N ARG A 287 -17.92 6.60 -17.20
CA ARG A 287 -17.86 5.43 -18.08
C ARG A 287 -19.14 4.59 -18.07
N LEU A 288 -19.65 4.24 -16.89
CA LEU A 288 -20.81 3.35 -16.68
C LEU A 288 -21.56 3.72 -15.38
N PRO A 289 -22.66 4.52 -15.46
CA PRO A 289 -23.39 4.99 -14.29
C PRO A 289 -23.92 3.89 -13.36
N LEU A 290 -24.39 2.77 -13.92
CA LEU A 290 -24.90 1.64 -13.13
C LEU A 290 -23.82 1.05 -12.20
N LEU A 291 -22.59 0.95 -12.72
CA LEU A 291 -21.45 0.50 -11.94
C LEU A 291 -21.07 1.53 -10.88
N GLY A 292 -21.12 2.83 -11.20
CA GLY A 292 -20.93 3.91 -10.22
C GLY A 292 -21.92 3.83 -9.05
N VAL A 293 -23.19 3.49 -9.30
CA VAL A 293 -24.19 3.28 -8.24
C VAL A 293 -23.79 2.11 -7.34
N LEU A 294 -23.40 0.97 -7.92
CA LEU A 294 -22.95 -0.19 -7.15
C LEU A 294 -21.70 0.14 -6.31
N ALA A 295 -20.74 0.85 -6.89
CA ALA A 295 -19.52 1.31 -6.23
C ALA A 295 -19.83 2.22 -5.02
N SER A 296 -20.77 3.16 -5.16
CA SER A 296 -21.17 4.05 -4.08
C SER A 296 -21.72 3.33 -2.83
N THR A 297 -22.30 2.13 -2.99
CA THR A 297 -22.78 1.34 -1.84
C THR A 297 -21.66 0.93 -0.88
N SER A 298 -20.44 0.75 -1.39
CA SER A 298 -19.31 0.35 -0.57
C SER A 298 -18.88 1.45 0.40
N ILE A 299 -19.09 2.73 0.08
CA ILE A 299 -18.84 3.87 0.99
C ILE A 299 -19.79 3.80 2.20
N ILE A 300 -21.05 3.45 1.95
CA ILE A 300 -22.05 3.32 3.02
C ILE A 300 -21.66 2.16 3.94
N PHE A 301 -21.30 1.01 3.37
CA PHE A 301 -20.85 -0.13 4.16
C PHE A 301 -19.54 0.17 4.88
N SER A 302 -18.60 0.89 4.25
CA SER A 302 -17.32 1.26 4.85
C SER A 302 -17.51 2.11 6.08
N ALA A 303 -18.31 3.17 5.98
CA ALA A 303 -18.67 4.03 7.10
C ALA A 303 -19.46 3.28 8.19
N ALA A 304 -20.39 2.41 7.81
CA ALA A 304 -21.22 1.68 8.77
C ALA A 304 -20.39 0.76 9.68
N TYR A 305 -19.44 -0.02 9.13
CA TYR A 305 -18.66 -0.94 9.95
C TYR A 305 -17.60 -0.23 10.79
N THR A 306 -16.93 0.81 10.26
CA THR A 306 -15.87 1.54 10.96
C THR A 306 -16.43 2.33 12.14
N ILE A 307 -17.54 3.05 11.96
CA ILE A 307 -18.16 3.86 13.00
C ILE A 307 -18.76 2.96 14.08
N ASN A 308 -19.40 1.85 13.70
CA ASN A 308 -19.91 0.87 14.65
C ASN A 308 -18.77 0.24 15.48
N MET A 309 -17.65 -0.11 14.84
CA MET A 309 -16.45 -0.60 15.53
C MET A 309 -15.91 0.45 16.51
N TYR A 310 -15.73 1.70 16.08
CA TYR A 310 -15.25 2.79 16.93
C TYR A 310 -16.16 3.00 18.13
N ASN A 311 -17.48 3.10 17.92
CA ASN A 311 -18.45 3.31 18.99
C ASN A 311 -18.40 2.18 20.03
N ARG A 312 -18.25 0.92 19.57
CA ARG A 312 -18.12 -0.24 20.46
C ARG A 312 -16.88 -0.16 21.34
N ILE A 313 -15.75 0.27 20.79
CA ILE A 313 -14.48 0.35 21.52
C ILE A 313 -14.47 1.57 22.46
N ALA A 314 -14.86 2.74 21.96
CA ALA A 314 -14.73 4.01 22.66
C ALA A 314 -15.80 4.22 23.74
N PHE A 315 -17.07 3.93 23.43
CA PHE A 315 -18.22 4.44 24.21
C PHE A 315 -19.19 3.37 24.75
N ALA A 316 -19.00 2.07 24.50
CA ALA A 316 -19.97 1.01 24.79
C ALA A 316 -20.31 0.73 26.28
N GLY A 317 -20.87 1.72 26.97
CA GLY A 317 -21.30 1.67 28.36
C GLY A 317 -20.16 1.85 29.36
N SER A 318 -20.36 1.32 30.56
CA SER A 318 -19.38 1.37 31.64
C SER A 318 -18.10 0.61 31.29
N TYR A 319 -16.98 1.09 31.82
CA TYR A 319 -15.67 0.46 31.67
C TYR A 319 -15.69 -1.05 31.94
N SER A 320 -14.99 -1.79 31.08
CA SER A 320 -14.88 -3.25 31.17
C SER A 320 -14.13 -3.69 32.43
N LYS A 321 -14.81 -4.46 33.29
CA LYS A 321 -14.21 -5.08 34.49
C LYS A 321 -13.10 -6.09 34.18
N PHE A 322 -12.91 -6.46 32.92
CA PHE A 322 -11.84 -7.38 32.50
C PHE A 322 -10.45 -6.81 32.79
N PHE A 323 -10.29 -5.50 32.66
CA PHE A 323 -9.03 -4.82 32.90
C PHE A 323 -8.87 -4.51 34.39
N LYS A 324 -8.20 -5.43 35.11
CA LYS A 324 -7.88 -5.29 36.54
C LYS A 324 -6.84 -4.19 36.82
N VAL A 325 -6.05 -3.82 35.82
CA VAL A 325 -5.03 -2.77 35.88
C VAL A 325 -5.44 -1.62 34.97
N ASN A 326 -5.26 -0.38 35.42
CA ASN A 326 -5.49 0.80 34.60
C ASN A 326 -4.54 0.78 33.40
N LEU A 327 -5.11 0.85 32.20
CA LEU A 327 -4.34 0.99 30.98
C LEU A 327 -3.77 2.40 30.90
N SER A 328 -2.47 2.53 30.62
CA SER A 328 -1.88 3.83 30.34
C SER A 328 -2.33 4.34 28.96
N ASP A 329 -2.46 5.65 28.81
CA ASP A 329 -2.66 6.27 27.49
C ASP A 329 -1.38 6.14 26.61
N LEU A 330 -1.37 6.79 25.45
CA LEU A 330 -0.29 6.74 24.49
C LEU A 330 1.07 7.16 25.08
N ASN A 331 2.09 6.37 24.78
CA ASN A 331 3.47 6.78 25.03
C ASN A 331 3.89 7.86 24.02
N LYS A 332 4.86 8.71 24.37
CA LYS A 332 5.41 9.75 23.47
C LYS A 332 5.75 9.19 22.07
N ARG A 333 6.37 8.00 22.03
CA ARG A 333 6.71 7.30 20.78
C ARG A 333 5.47 6.94 19.94
N GLU A 334 4.46 6.33 20.56
CA GLU A 334 3.22 5.93 19.89
C GLU A 334 2.45 7.16 19.40
N PHE A 335 2.42 8.22 20.20
CA PHE A 335 1.81 9.49 19.84
C PHE A 335 2.46 10.09 18.58
N TYR A 336 3.79 10.23 18.53
CA TYR A 336 4.47 10.82 17.36
C TYR A 336 4.33 9.95 16.11
N ILE A 337 4.36 8.63 16.24
CA ILE A 337 4.15 7.71 15.11
C ILE A 337 2.76 7.93 14.51
N LEU A 338 1.72 7.86 15.34
CA LEU A 338 0.34 8.01 14.86
C LEU A 338 0.05 9.43 14.37
N LEU A 339 0.59 10.45 15.05
CA LEU A 339 0.46 11.84 14.63
C LEU A 339 1.06 12.06 13.24
N THR A 340 2.22 11.45 12.94
CA THR A 340 2.86 11.56 11.62
C THR A 340 1.94 11.00 10.52
N LEU A 341 1.33 9.84 10.74
CA LEU A 341 0.40 9.24 9.79
C LEU A 341 -0.86 10.12 9.63
N VAL A 342 -1.42 10.63 10.72
CA VAL A 342 -2.57 11.53 10.68
C VAL A 342 -2.25 12.82 9.91
N LEU A 343 -1.08 13.42 10.13
CA LEU A 343 -0.67 14.62 9.41
C LEU A 343 -0.62 14.39 7.90
N PHE A 344 -0.01 13.30 7.42
CA PHE A 344 -0.02 12.97 5.99
C PHE A 344 -1.43 12.79 5.44
N THR A 345 -2.32 12.12 6.19
CA THR A 345 -3.71 11.90 5.73
C THR A 345 -4.51 13.19 5.59
N LEU A 346 -4.28 14.17 6.47
CA LEU A 346 -4.98 15.46 6.46
C LEU A 346 -4.34 16.47 5.50
N ILE A 347 -3.01 16.58 5.48
CA ILE A 347 -2.30 17.52 4.59
C ILE A 347 -2.60 17.18 3.13
N LEU A 348 -2.50 15.90 2.76
CA LEU A 348 -2.81 15.45 1.40
C LEU A 348 -4.33 15.50 1.11
N GLY A 349 -5.18 15.40 2.14
CA GLY A 349 -6.61 15.57 1.99
C GLY A 349 -7.04 17.02 1.76
N ILE A 350 -6.37 17.98 2.39
CA ILE A 350 -6.61 19.43 2.22
C ILE A 350 -5.97 19.94 0.92
N TYR A 351 -4.76 19.49 0.61
CA TYR A 351 -3.99 19.94 -0.54
C TYR A 351 -3.48 18.74 -1.38
N PRO A 352 -4.37 18.10 -2.15
CA PRO A 352 -4.02 16.92 -2.96
C PRO A 352 -3.18 17.24 -4.21
N ALA A 353 -3.10 18.52 -4.61
CA ALA A 353 -2.39 18.96 -5.82
C ALA A 353 -0.92 18.51 -5.86
N VAL A 354 -0.24 18.41 -4.70
CA VAL A 354 1.16 17.92 -4.61
C VAL A 354 1.33 16.54 -5.24
N VAL A 355 0.31 15.69 -5.14
CA VAL A 355 0.32 14.34 -5.69
C VAL A 355 -0.32 14.32 -7.07
N LEU A 356 -1.47 14.96 -7.23
CA LEU A 356 -2.22 14.91 -8.50
C LEU A 356 -1.45 15.56 -9.66
N ASP A 357 -0.79 16.69 -9.45
CA ASP A 357 -0.06 17.41 -10.50
C ASP A 357 1.09 16.56 -11.08
N GLY A 358 1.79 15.79 -10.23
CA GLY A 358 2.86 14.90 -10.67
C GLY A 358 2.36 13.59 -11.30
N LEU A 359 1.12 13.19 -11.00
CA LEU A 359 0.48 12.02 -11.63
C LEU A 359 -0.09 12.36 -13.01
N HIS A 360 -0.59 13.58 -13.21
CA HIS A 360 -1.37 13.96 -14.38
C HIS A 360 -0.69 13.59 -15.71
N TYR A 361 0.59 13.94 -15.89
CA TYR A 361 1.32 13.57 -17.11
C TYR A 361 1.42 12.06 -17.29
N SER A 362 1.83 11.33 -16.24
CA SER A 362 1.98 9.86 -16.29
C SER A 362 0.66 9.13 -16.55
N VAL A 363 -0.46 9.68 -16.11
CA VAL A 363 -1.79 9.09 -16.35
C VAL A 363 -2.25 9.36 -17.78
N THR A 364 -1.97 10.55 -18.33
CA THR A 364 -2.38 10.88 -19.71
C THR A 364 -1.75 9.96 -20.77
N THR A 365 -0.54 9.44 -20.53
CA THR A 365 0.13 8.51 -21.46
C THR A 365 -0.45 7.09 -21.46
N ILE A 366 -1.18 6.73 -20.40
CA ILE A 366 -1.77 5.38 -20.23
C ILE A 366 -3.16 5.29 -20.86
N LEU A 367 -3.82 6.42 -21.11
CA LEU A 367 -5.13 6.44 -21.73
C LEU A 367 -5.07 5.87 -23.15
N TYR A 368 -5.93 4.88 -23.41
CA TYR A 368 -6.11 4.38 -24.75
C TYR A 368 -7.22 5.18 -25.45
N SER A 369 -6.96 5.56 -26.70
CA SER A 369 -8.00 6.04 -27.60
C SER A 369 -8.49 4.86 -28.44
N TYR A 370 -9.82 4.73 -28.56
CA TYR A 370 -10.37 3.87 -29.60
C TYR A 370 -10.11 4.57 -30.94
N VAL A 371 -9.12 4.11 -31.68
CA VAL A 371 -8.97 4.42 -33.11
C VAL A 371 -9.68 3.36 -33.92
#